data_AF-A0AB40CN72-F1
#
_entry.id   AF-A0AB40CN72-F1
#
_cell.length_a   1.000
_cell.length_b   1.000
_cell.length_c   1.000
_cell.angle_alpha   90.00
_cell.angle_beta   90.00
_cell.angle_gamma   90.00
#
_symmetry.space_group_name_H-M   'P 1'
#
loop_
_entity.id
_entity.type
_entity.pdbx_description
1 polymer ?
#
loop_
_entity_poly.entity_id
_entity_poly.type
_entity_poly.pdbx_seq_one_letter_code
_entity_poly.pdbx_strand_id
1 'polypeptide(L)'
;MERNGSASPSSALFLDRVGEVRLTLNADGFSWKPIDSDHAELNSRSCLGIKINAETEAEIKYSDIYAIEYIGLGLIHDFTASVGGLISGRNLEMFRFVVHSYYKQGASHAPGPWILSEYMFGHTDLKTCQAWAEQLNSIIQMEIGRPKSLLVFVHPLCGKGKGWKNWETVAPLFSRAKVEVKVNVTQRAGHAYDIITSSTDKVLGAFDGIVAVGGDGLFNEILNGLLSSRHKAPYPPAPIEFGYTGSLDQDQQHRINSFNDRASNENDAHEPLISTSESNGGGISNIKHQLEQCNADQDPVLSFPNDWFRLGLIPSGSTDAIVISTTGVRDPITSALQIILGYKAPLDIAQVVRWKTRLSSVDVPFVRYAASFVGSASPILHFILYLGVKGCFFHRFQEFDSFSGI
;
A
#
# COMPACT_ATOMS: atom_id res chain seq x y z
N MET A 1 -13.84 -8.67 -23.96
CA MET A 1 -15.13 -8.84 -23.26
C MET A 1 -15.76 -7.47 -23.21
N GLU A 2 -16.68 -7.19 -24.13
CA GLU A 2 -17.38 -5.91 -24.19
C GLU A 2 -18.13 -5.70 -22.88
N ARG A 3 -17.87 -4.58 -22.18
CA ARG A 3 -18.64 -4.22 -20.99
C ARG A 3 -20.07 -3.95 -21.46
N ASN A 4 -21.01 -4.80 -21.07
CA ASN A 4 -22.44 -4.54 -21.23
C ASN A 4 -22.75 -3.17 -20.60
N GLY A 5 -23.04 -2.18 -21.44
CA GLY A 5 -23.40 -0.84 -21.00
C GLY A 5 -24.71 -0.88 -20.23
N SER A 6 -24.65 -0.78 -18.91
CA SER A 6 -25.79 -0.30 -18.15
C SER A 6 -26.05 1.14 -18.62
N ALA A 7 -27.25 1.40 -19.11
CA ALA A 7 -27.64 2.75 -19.53
C ALA A 7 -27.39 3.73 -18.37
N SER A 8 -26.56 4.74 -18.59
CA SER A 8 -26.36 5.82 -17.63
C SER A 8 -27.70 6.47 -17.32
N PRO A 9 -28.02 6.79 -16.05
CA PRO A 9 -29.20 7.56 -15.70
C PRO A 9 -29.18 8.86 -16.51
N SER A 10 -30.18 9.09 -17.36
CA SER A 10 -30.14 10.21 -18.33
C SER A 10 -30.47 11.57 -17.69
N SER A 11 -30.31 11.70 -16.37
CA SER A 11 -30.68 12.89 -15.60
C SER A 11 -29.52 13.86 -15.48
N ALA A 12 -29.82 15.15 -15.55
CA ALA A 12 -28.90 16.20 -15.16
C ALA A 12 -28.59 16.10 -13.65
N LEU A 13 -27.36 16.40 -13.26
CA LEU A 13 -26.93 16.47 -11.86
C LEU A 13 -26.50 17.90 -11.54
N PHE A 14 -26.51 18.26 -10.27
CA PHE A 14 -25.88 19.49 -9.80
C PHE A 14 -24.47 19.18 -9.29
N LEU A 15 -23.47 19.95 -9.68
CA LEU A 15 -22.10 19.84 -9.17
C LEU A 15 -21.78 21.10 -8.35
N ASP A 16 -21.32 20.91 -7.11
CA ASP A 16 -20.98 21.99 -6.19
C ASP A 16 -20.00 22.98 -6.85
N ARG A 17 -20.33 24.27 -6.78
CA ARG A 17 -19.60 25.40 -7.36
C ARG A 17 -19.55 25.45 -8.90
N VAL A 18 -20.21 24.53 -9.59
CA VAL A 18 -20.26 24.48 -11.06
C VAL A 18 -21.67 24.74 -11.58
N GLY A 19 -22.70 24.20 -10.91
CA GLY A 19 -24.07 24.32 -11.36
C GLY A 19 -24.63 23.02 -11.94
N GLU A 20 -25.64 23.11 -12.80
CA GLU A 20 -26.24 21.96 -13.46
C GLU A 20 -25.32 21.41 -14.56
N VAL A 21 -25.06 20.10 -14.50
CA VAL A 21 -24.14 19.38 -15.38
C VAL A 21 -24.77 18.09 -15.90
N ARG A 22 -24.37 17.69 -17.10
CA ARG A 22 -24.63 16.37 -17.66
C ARG A 22 -23.40 15.49 -17.50
N LEU A 23 -23.53 14.42 -16.72
CA LEU A 23 -22.47 13.43 -16.51
C LEU A 23 -22.46 12.41 -17.65
N THR A 24 -21.29 12.07 -18.17
CA THR A 24 -21.10 11.05 -19.22
C THR A 24 -20.08 10.02 -18.72
N LEU A 25 -20.45 8.75 -18.76
CA LEU A 25 -19.55 7.65 -18.38
C LEU A 25 -18.69 7.25 -19.59
N ASN A 26 -17.38 7.17 -19.39
CA ASN A 26 -16.39 6.78 -20.38
C ASN A 26 -15.81 5.38 -20.04
N ALA A 27 -14.90 4.87 -20.87
CA ALA A 27 -14.30 3.55 -20.64
C ALA A 27 -13.34 3.53 -19.43
N ASP A 28 -12.64 4.63 -19.18
CA ASP A 28 -11.59 4.80 -18.16
C ASP A 28 -11.90 5.87 -17.11
N GLY A 29 -13.10 6.46 -17.15
CA GLY A 29 -13.48 7.55 -16.26
C GLY A 29 -14.89 8.05 -16.51
N PHE A 30 -15.17 9.27 -16.06
CA PHE A 30 -16.36 10.00 -16.44
C PHE A 30 -16.05 11.48 -16.61
N SER A 31 -16.85 12.14 -17.44
CA SER A 31 -16.76 13.57 -17.70
C SER A 31 -18.08 14.27 -17.42
N TRP A 32 -18.02 15.59 -17.29
CA TRP A 32 -19.22 16.42 -17.18
C TRP A 32 -19.16 17.66 -18.05
N LYS A 33 -20.33 18.08 -18.54
CA LYS A 33 -20.53 19.35 -19.24
C LYS A 33 -21.61 20.18 -18.55
N PRO A 34 -21.39 21.48 -18.32
CA PRO A 34 -22.46 22.38 -17.91
C PRO A 34 -23.62 22.36 -18.91
N ILE A 35 -24.86 22.47 -18.43
CA ILE A 35 -26.05 22.51 -19.31
C ILE A 35 -26.31 23.92 -19.88
N ASP A 36 -25.89 24.98 -19.18
CA ASP A 36 -26.14 26.39 -19.55
C ASP A 36 -24.88 27.13 -20.08
N SER A 37 -24.11 26.52 -21.00
CA SER A 37 -22.91 27.17 -21.56
C SER A 37 -23.13 28.03 -22.81
N ASP A 38 -24.37 28.28 -23.25
CA ASP A 38 -24.63 29.05 -24.48
C ASP A 38 -24.54 30.58 -24.31
N HIS A 39 -24.38 31.12 -23.08
CA HIS A 39 -24.42 32.57 -22.85
C HIS A 39 -23.36 33.17 -21.90
N ALA A 40 -22.22 32.53 -21.68
CA ALA A 40 -21.16 33.11 -20.85
C ALA A 40 -19.77 33.07 -21.52
N GLU A 41 -19.63 33.70 -22.68
CA GLU A 41 -18.35 34.32 -23.04
C GLU A 41 -18.09 35.49 -22.06
N LEU A 42 -17.47 35.23 -20.91
CA LEU A 42 -16.78 36.29 -20.16
C LEU A 42 -15.82 35.74 -19.10
N ASN A 43 -14.55 35.76 -19.50
CA ASN A 43 -13.36 35.99 -18.68
C ASN A 43 -13.03 34.99 -17.58
N SER A 44 -11.99 34.21 -17.88
CA SER A 44 -11.07 33.59 -16.94
C SER A 44 -10.68 34.55 -15.80
N ARG A 45 -11.28 34.40 -14.61
CA ARG A 45 -10.66 34.84 -13.36
C ARG A 45 -10.86 33.78 -12.28
N SER A 46 -9.77 33.06 -12.07
CA SER A 46 -9.47 32.15 -10.98
C SER A 46 -9.85 32.69 -9.60
N CYS A 47 -10.53 31.85 -8.82
CA CYS A 47 -10.31 31.73 -7.39
C CYS A 47 -9.99 30.24 -7.10
N LEU A 48 -8.86 29.97 -6.45
CA LEU A 48 -8.33 28.64 -6.06
C LEU A 48 -7.47 27.87 -7.08
N GLY A 49 -6.90 28.52 -8.10
CA GLY A 49 -5.83 27.90 -8.90
C GLY A 49 -6.27 26.79 -9.86
N ILE A 50 -7.58 26.55 -10.00
CA ILE A 50 -8.14 25.76 -11.09
C ILE A 50 -8.43 26.72 -12.25
N LYS A 51 -7.62 26.64 -13.31
CA LYS A 51 -7.98 27.24 -14.60
C LYS A 51 -9.16 26.44 -15.16
N ILE A 52 -10.37 26.94 -14.99
CA ILE A 52 -11.51 26.47 -15.79
C ILE A 52 -11.38 27.20 -17.13
N ASN A 53 -10.62 26.60 -18.05
CA ASN A 53 -10.74 26.96 -19.46
C ASN A 53 -12.15 26.53 -19.88
N ALA A 54 -12.97 27.48 -20.31
CA ALA A 54 -14.38 27.28 -20.65
C ALA A 54 -14.63 26.42 -21.92
N GLU A 55 -13.62 25.69 -22.41
CA GLU A 55 -13.71 24.89 -23.64
C GLU A 55 -13.33 23.41 -23.46
N THR A 56 -12.82 23.00 -22.29
CA THR A 56 -12.42 21.60 -22.06
C THR A 56 -13.41 20.90 -21.15
N GLU A 57 -14.01 19.84 -21.66
CA GLU A 57 -14.76 18.84 -20.90
C GLU A 57 -13.93 18.37 -19.70
N ALA A 58 -14.43 18.63 -18.49
CA ALA A 58 -13.74 18.21 -17.28
C ALA A 58 -13.96 16.71 -17.09
N GLU A 59 -12.87 15.98 -16.86
CA GLU A 59 -12.85 14.53 -16.79
C GLU A 59 -12.08 14.07 -15.56
N ILE A 60 -12.53 12.94 -14.99
CA ILE A 60 -11.84 12.21 -13.95
C ILE A 60 -11.76 10.73 -14.31
N LYS A 61 -10.57 10.14 -14.12
CA LYS A 61 -10.34 8.72 -14.37
C LYS A 61 -10.79 7.87 -13.20
N TYR A 62 -11.27 6.65 -13.48
CA TYR A 62 -11.58 5.67 -12.44
C TYR A 62 -10.34 5.32 -11.61
N SER A 63 -9.15 5.30 -12.23
CA SER A 63 -7.87 5.10 -11.54
C SER A 63 -7.58 6.14 -10.45
N ASP A 64 -8.20 7.32 -10.55
CA ASP A 64 -7.91 8.46 -9.68
C ASP A 64 -8.97 8.63 -8.57
N ILE A 65 -9.98 7.75 -8.54
CA ILE A 65 -11.09 7.77 -7.57
C ILE A 65 -10.88 6.66 -6.55
N TYR A 66 -10.62 6.99 -5.29
CA TYR A 66 -10.44 5.98 -4.25
C TYR A 66 -11.75 5.60 -3.56
N ALA A 67 -12.78 6.45 -3.61
CA ALA A 67 -14.07 6.15 -3.00
C ALA A 67 -15.22 7.02 -3.50
N ILE A 68 -16.44 6.52 -3.30
CA ILE A 68 -17.69 7.23 -3.61
C ILE A 68 -18.66 7.01 -2.45
N GLU A 69 -19.15 8.09 -1.85
CA GLU A 69 -20.03 8.06 -0.68
C GLU A 69 -21.34 8.80 -0.96
N TYR A 70 -22.46 8.14 -0.73
CA TYR A 70 -23.74 8.83 -0.60
C TYR A 70 -23.80 9.48 0.79
N ILE A 71 -24.01 10.80 0.85
CA ILE A 71 -23.92 11.57 2.10
C ILE A 71 -25.27 12.15 2.56
N GLY A 72 -26.37 11.80 1.89
CA GLY A 72 -27.71 12.23 2.28
C GLY A 72 -28.11 13.61 1.77
N LEU A 73 -29.20 14.13 2.33
CA LEU A 73 -29.72 15.47 2.05
C LEU A 73 -28.78 16.54 2.63
N GLY A 74 -28.56 17.62 1.89
CA GLY A 74 -27.93 18.84 2.42
C GLY A 74 -27.63 19.85 1.33
N LEU A 75 -26.81 20.86 1.66
CA LEU A 75 -26.59 22.00 0.78
C LEU A 75 -25.56 21.71 -0.33
N ILE A 76 -25.89 22.19 -1.53
CA ILE A 76 -24.97 22.40 -2.65
C ILE A 76 -24.96 23.90 -2.99
N HIS A 77 -23.77 24.43 -3.26
CA HIS A 77 -23.56 25.84 -3.60
C HIS A 77 -23.56 25.99 -5.11
N ASP A 78 -24.48 26.83 -5.59
CA ASP A 78 -24.51 27.29 -6.96
C ASP A 78 -23.81 28.64 -7.08
N PHE A 79 -22.88 28.76 -8.03
CA PHE A 79 -22.31 30.04 -8.42
C PHE A 79 -22.81 30.42 -9.82
N THR A 80 -24.01 30.97 -9.88
CA THR A 80 -24.50 31.59 -11.10
C THR A 80 -24.00 33.04 -11.20
N ALA A 81 -23.27 33.34 -12.27
CA ALA A 81 -22.93 34.72 -12.61
C ALA A 81 -24.21 35.41 -13.12
N SER A 82 -24.68 36.45 -12.43
CA SER A 82 -25.81 37.24 -12.93
C SER A 82 -25.33 38.23 -13.99
N VAL A 83 -26.21 38.54 -14.94
CA VAL A 83 -26.04 39.62 -15.92
C VAL A 83 -25.83 40.94 -15.14
N GLY A 84 -24.57 41.38 -15.04
CA GLY A 84 -24.17 42.52 -14.21
C GLY A 84 -22.91 42.30 -13.36
N GLY A 85 -22.32 41.10 -13.37
CA GLY A 85 -21.04 40.83 -12.69
C GLY A 85 -21.16 40.60 -11.18
N LEU A 86 -22.38 40.45 -10.66
CA LEU A 86 -22.63 40.08 -9.26
C LEU A 86 -22.69 38.55 -9.16
N ILE A 87 -21.79 37.95 -8.38
CA ILE A 87 -21.85 36.52 -8.04
C ILE A 87 -22.99 36.37 -7.02
N SER A 88 -24.12 35.79 -7.43
CA SER A 88 -25.22 35.47 -6.51
C SER A 88 -25.14 33.99 -6.19
N GLY A 89 -24.61 33.67 -5.01
CA GLY A 89 -24.57 32.29 -4.52
C GLY A 89 -25.96 31.83 -4.09
N ARG A 90 -26.49 30.76 -4.68
CA ARG A 90 -27.72 30.10 -4.19
C ARG A 90 -27.33 28.80 -3.48
N ASN A 91 -27.84 28.62 -2.27
CA ASN A 91 -27.73 27.35 -1.56
C ASN A 91 -28.95 26.52 -1.89
N LEU A 92 -28.74 25.35 -2.51
CA LEU A 92 -29.80 24.43 -2.87
C LEU A 92 -29.72 23.20 -1.99
N GLU A 93 -30.83 22.82 -1.37
CA GLU A 93 -30.92 21.58 -0.60
C GLU A 93 -31.24 20.42 -1.55
N MET A 94 -30.34 19.44 -1.62
CA MET A 94 -30.39 18.31 -2.53
C MET A 94 -29.90 17.03 -1.86
N PHE A 95 -30.26 15.87 -2.40
CA PHE A 95 -29.58 14.62 -2.06
C PHE A 95 -28.22 14.61 -2.73
N ARG A 96 -27.18 14.14 -2.01
CA ARG A 96 -25.80 14.33 -2.46
C ARG A 96 -24.99 13.05 -2.37
N PHE A 97 -24.05 12.93 -3.29
CA PHE A 97 -22.95 11.97 -3.19
C PHE A 97 -21.63 12.67 -3.50
N VAL A 98 -20.55 12.14 -2.93
CA VAL A 98 -19.20 12.68 -3.09
C VAL A 98 -18.35 11.64 -3.80
N VAL A 99 -17.65 12.10 -4.83
CA VAL A 99 -16.58 11.35 -5.48
C VAL A 99 -15.26 11.82 -4.88
N HIS A 100 -14.62 10.93 -4.13
CA HIS A 100 -13.33 11.21 -3.51
C HIS A 100 -12.20 10.75 -4.43
N SER A 101 -11.33 11.70 -4.74
CA SER A 101 -10.23 11.56 -5.67
C SER A 101 -8.96 12.18 -5.10
N TYR A 102 -7.89 12.16 -5.88
CA TYR A 102 -6.64 12.76 -5.50
C TYR A 102 -5.86 13.17 -6.76
N TYR A 103 -5.01 14.19 -6.63
CA TYR A 103 -4.16 14.66 -7.71
C TYR A 103 -2.78 15.02 -7.19
N LYS A 104 -1.77 14.92 -8.04
CA LYS A 104 -0.40 15.29 -7.69
C LYS A 104 -0.20 16.79 -7.84
N GLN A 105 0.24 17.46 -6.78
CA GLN A 105 0.57 18.88 -6.86
C GLN A 105 1.97 19.07 -7.45
N GLY A 106 2.09 19.74 -8.60
CA GLY A 106 3.38 20.17 -9.17
C GLY A 106 3.59 19.80 -10.64
N ALA A 107 4.42 20.59 -11.33
CA ALA A 107 4.85 20.32 -12.71
C ALA A 107 5.75 19.08 -12.76
N SER A 108 5.86 18.49 -13.97
CA SER A 108 6.55 17.25 -14.38
C SER A 108 7.94 16.94 -13.80
N HIS A 109 8.58 17.86 -13.06
CA HIS A 109 9.96 17.74 -12.61
C HIS A 109 10.18 17.87 -11.09
N ALA A 110 9.13 17.97 -10.26
CA ALA A 110 9.28 17.93 -8.80
C ALA A 110 8.24 17.00 -8.13
N PRO A 111 8.65 16.05 -7.27
CA PRO A 111 7.71 15.23 -6.50
C PRO A 111 7.08 16.05 -5.38
N GLY A 112 5.87 16.59 -5.62
CA GLY A 112 5.01 17.15 -4.59
C GLY A 112 4.09 16.08 -3.96
N PRO A 113 3.51 16.36 -2.78
CA PRO A 113 2.56 15.46 -2.14
C PRO A 113 1.28 15.33 -2.99
N TRP A 114 0.62 14.19 -2.85
CA TRP A 114 -0.72 14.03 -3.43
C TRP A 114 -1.75 14.75 -2.56
N ILE A 115 -2.68 15.44 -3.21
CA ILE A 115 -3.74 16.22 -2.56
C ILE A 115 -5.08 15.54 -2.80
N LEU A 116 -5.85 15.37 -1.73
CA LEU A 116 -7.23 14.89 -1.79
C LEU A 116 -8.13 15.93 -2.46
N SER A 117 -9.03 15.46 -3.32
CA SER A 117 -10.01 16.27 -4.02
C SER A 117 -11.38 15.61 -3.95
N GLU A 118 -12.42 16.41 -3.77
CA GLU A 118 -13.80 15.96 -3.64
C GLU A 118 -14.67 16.63 -4.68
N TYR A 119 -15.47 15.84 -5.39
CA TYR A 119 -16.51 16.33 -6.29
C TYR A 119 -17.87 15.97 -5.70
N MET A 120 -18.59 16.98 -5.24
CA MET A 120 -19.91 16.81 -4.63
C MET A 120 -20.99 17.01 -5.69
N PHE A 121 -21.66 15.91 -6.02
CA PHE A 121 -22.81 15.91 -6.91
C PHE A 121 -24.09 15.85 -6.10
N GLY A 122 -25.18 16.38 -6.66
CA GLY A 122 -26.49 16.19 -6.07
C GLY A 122 -27.64 16.27 -7.05
N HIS A 123 -28.80 15.86 -6.53
CA HIS A 123 -30.04 15.77 -7.27
C HIS A 123 -31.22 15.93 -6.31
N THR A 124 -32.34 16.46 -6.79
CA THR A 124 -33.56 16.66 -5.98
C THR A 124 -34.30 15.35 -5.72
N ASP A 125 -34.24 14.40 -6.65
CA ASP A 125 -34.73 13.03 -6.46
C ASP A 125 -33.67 12.12 -5.82
N LEU A 126 -34.04 11.53 -4.68
CA LEU A 126 -33.24 10.59 -3.90
C LEU A 126 -32.81 9.38 -4.73
N LYS A 127 -33.74 8.79 -5.48
CA LYS A 127 -33.48 7.54 -6.21
C LYS A 127 -32.44 7.75 -7.31
N THR A 128 -32.54 8.85 -8.03
CA THR A 128 -31.57 9.26 -9.03
C THR A 128 -30.19 9.48 -8.42
N CYS A 129 -30.10 10.19 -7.29
CA CYS A 129 -28.84 10.43 -6.59
C CYS A 129 -28.19 9.11 -6.13
N GLN A 130 -28.97 8.21 -5.55
CA GLN A 130 -28.49 6.89 -5.09
C GLN A 130 -28.07 6.02 -6.27
N ALA A 131 -28.85 5.98 -7.35
CA ALA A 131 -28.53 5.19 -8.55
C ALA A 131 -27.17 5.60 -9.15
N TRP A 132 -26.88 6.90 -9.22
CA TRP A 132 -25.56 7.38 -9.67
C TRP A 132 -24.43 6.96 -8.73
N ALA A 133 -24.61 7.17 -7.42
CA ALA A 133 -23.61 6.80 -6.42
C ALA A 133 -23.33 5.29 -6.42
N GLU A 134 -24.37 4.46 -6.56
CA GLU A 134 -24.29 3.01 -6.63
C GLU A 134 -23.62 2.54 -7.93
N GLN A 135 -24.02 3.08 -9.09
CA GLN A 135 -23.43 2.72 -10.37
C GLN A 135 -21.93 3.01 -10.41
N LEU A 136 -21.53 4.23 -10.03
CA LEU A 136 -20.12 4.60 -9.99
C LEU A 136 -19.36 3.76 -8.95
N ASN A 137 -19.97 3.48 -7.79
CA ASN A 137 -19.39 2.56 -6.79
C ASN A 137 -19.16 1.15 -7.38
N SER A 138 -20.11 0.59 -8.11
CA SER A 138 -19.97 -0.71 -8.74
C SER A 138 -18.82 -0.72 -9.75
N ILE A 139 -18.64 0.36 -10.53
CA ILE A 139 -17.54 0.48 -11.48
C ILE A 139 -16.19 0.48 -10.76
N ILE A 140 -16.00 1.34 -9.75
CA ILE A 140 -14.70 1.43 -9.06
C ILE A 140 -14.34 0.16 -8.27
N GLN A 141 -15.34 -0.60 -7.81
CA GLN A 141 -15.12 -1.86 -7.10
C GLN A 141 -14.77 -3.03 -8.05
N MET A 142 -15.01 -2.85 -9.34
CA MET A 142 -14.60 -3.80 -10.39
C MET A 142 -13.23 -3.46 -11.00
N GLU A 143 -12.61 -2.34 -10.60
CA GLU A 143 -11.27 -1.97 -11.07
C GLU A 143 -10.23 -3.02 -10.69
N ILE A 144 -9.54 -3.53 -11.71
CA ILE A 144 -8.59 -4.62 -11.56
C ILE A 144 -7.40 -4.13 -10.72
N GLY A 145 -7.04 -4.93 -9.73
CA GLY A 145 -5.84 -4.70 -8.95
C GLY A 145 -6.08 -3.98 -7.63
N ARG A 146 -7.25 -3.41 -7.35
CA ARG A 146 -7.52 -2.86 -6.01
C ARG A 146 -7.63 -3.98 -4.96
N PRO A 147 -6.96 -3.86 -3.80
CA PRO A 147 -7.12 -4.82 -2.72
C PRO A 147 -8.51 -4.69 -2.10
N LYS A 148 -9.10 -5.81 -1.71
CA LYS A 148 -10.37 -5.92 -0.98
C LYS A 148 -10.14 -6.23 0.49
N SER A 149 -9.12 -7.01 0.81
CA SER A 149 -8.75 -7.35 2.19
C SER A 149 -7.24 -7.23 2.42
N LEU A 150 -6.85 -6.60 3.54
CA LEU A 150 -5.44 -6.39 3.90
C LEU A 150 -5.16 -6.76 5.35
N LEU A 151 -4.02 -7.40 5.58
CA LEU A 151 -3.48 -7.63 6.91
C LEU A 151 -2.50 -6.50 7.27
N VAL A 152 -2.81 -5.71 8.28
CA VAL A 152 -2.04 -4.51 8.63
C VAL A 152 -1.25 -4.75 9.91
N PHE A 153 0.07 -4.54 9.88
CA PHE A 153 0.93 -4.51 11.06
C PHE A 153 1.27 -3.06 11.41
N VAL A 154 0.96 -2.65 12.65
CA VAL A 154 1.28 -1.29 13.13
C VAL A 154 2.38 -1.38 14.18
N HIS A 155 3.45 -0.62 14.00
CA HIS A 155 4.46 -0.41 15.05
C HIS A 155 4.21 0.91 15.77
N PRO A 156 3.62 0.92 16.97
CA PRO A 156 3.08 2.16 17.57
C PRO A 156 4.18 3.19 17.88
N LEU A 157 5.38 2.74 18.24
CA LEU A 157 6.47 3.59 18.72
C LEU A 157 7.47 4.06 17.63
N CYS A 158 7.22 3.75 16.34
CA CYS A 158 8.13 4.20 15.28
C CYS A 158 8.10 5.72 15.09
N GLY A 159 9.20 6.27 14.57
CA GLY A 159 9.28 7.65 14.07
C GLY A 159 8.86 8.71 15.08
N LYS A 160 9.55 8.77 16.23
CA LYS A 160 9.23 9.67 17.35
C LYS A 160 7.82 9.42 17.92
N GLY A 161 7.36 8.16 17.94
CA GLY A 161 6.05 7.77 18.51
C GLY A 161 4.85 8.11 17.64
N LYS A 162 5.03 8.23 16.31
CA LYS A 162 3.97 8.61 15.37
C LYS A 162 3.26 7.43 14.71
N GLY A 163 3.75 6.20 14.85
CA GLY A 163 3.22 5.04 14.14
C GLY A 163 1.72 4.83 14.30
N TRP A 164 1.22 4.88 15.54
CA TRP A 164 -0.22 4.77 15.80
C TRP A 164 -1.00 5.96 15.23
N LYS A 165 -0.51 7.18 15.43
CA LYS A 165 -1.15 8.40 14.90
C LYS A 165 -1.24 8.42 13.37
N ASN A 166 -0.20 7.94 12.70
CA ASN A 166 -0.18 7.81 11.25
C ASN A 166 -1.22 6.79 10.79
N TRP A 167 -1.35 5.65 11.50
CA TRP A 167 -2.43 4.70 11.23
C TRP A 167 -3.81 5.31 11.42
N GLU A 168 -4.07 6.01 12.53
CA GLU A 168 -5.35 6.69 12.80
C GLU A 168 -5.70 7.71 11.69
N THR A 169 -4.69 8.36 11.13
CA THR A 169 -4.87 9.33 10.04
C THR A 169 -5.35 8.66 8.74
N VAL A 170 -4.84 7.46 8.43
CA VAL A 170 -5.08 6.80 7.14
C VAL A 170 -6.14 5.70 7.18
N ALA A 171 -6.42 5.12 8.35
CA ALA A 171 -7.44 4.07 8.52
C ALA A 171 -8.82 4.45 7.95
N PRO A 172 -9.30 5.71 8.09
CA PRO A 172 -10.56 6.13 7.47
C PRO A 172 -10.53 6.08 5.93
N LEU A 173 -9.38 6.19 5.29
CA LEU A 173 -9.26 6.08 3.82
C LEU A 173 -9.55 4.65 3.36
N PHE A 174 -9.03 3.64 4.07
CA PHE A 174 -9.29 2.23 3.76
C PHE A 174 -10.77 1.88 3.94
N SER A 175 -11.36 2.31 5.07
CA SER A 175 -12.80 2.12 5.35
C SER A 175 -13.66 2.75 4.26
N ARG A 176 -13.37 4.02 3.92
CA ARG A 176 -14.08 4.77 2.87
C ARG A 176 -13.94 4.10 1.48
N ALA A 177 -12.78 3.52 1.18
CA ALA A 177 -12.54 2.78 -0.05
C ALA A 177 -13.15 1.36 -0.05
N LYS A 178 -13.81 0.95 1.04
CA LYS A 178 -14.37 -0.39 1.25
C LYS A 178 -13.31 -1.50 1.20
N VAL A 179 -12.10 -1.19 1.67
CA VAL A 179 -11.02 -2.16 1.88
C VAL A 179 -11.09 -2.67 3.31
N GLU A 180 -11.36 -3.96 3.48
CA GLU A 180 -11.36 -4.61 4.78
C GLU A 180 -9.93 -4.71 5.32
N VAL A 181 -9.72 -4.31 6.58
CA VAL A 181 -8.40 -4.33 7.20
C VAL A 181 -8.42 -5.10 8.52
N LYS A 182 -7.51 -6.07 8.67
CA LYS A 182 -7.24 -6.73 9.96
C LYS A 182 -5.97 -6.16 10.56
N VAL A 183 -6.07 -5.48 11.70
CA VAL A 183 -4.94 -4.77 12.32
C VAL A 183 -4.29 -5.62 13.42
N ASN A 184 -2.98 -5.79 13.35
CA ASN A 184 -2.12 -6.35 14.39
C ASN A 184 -1.12 -5.29 14.89
N VAL A 185 -1.17 -4.96 16.17
CA VAL A 185 -0.23 -4.03 16.78
C VAL A 185 0.99 -4.80 17.29
N THR A 186 2.16 -4.43 16.79
CA THR A 186 3.44 -5.03 17.21
C THR A 186 3.86 -4.50 18.58
N GLN A 187 4.49 -5.36 19.39
CA GLN A 187 4.82 -5.06 20.80
C GLN A 187 6.33 -5.01 21.05
N ARG A 188 7.11 -5.66 20.20
CA ARG A 188 8.57 -5.80 20.29
C ARG A 188 9.17 -5.94 18.88
N ALA A 189 10.49 -5.79 18.78
CA ALA A 189 11.22 -6.15 17.56
C ALA A 189 11.07 -7.65 17.28
N GLY A 190 10.93 -8.01 15.99
CA GLY A 190 10.69 -9.39 15.55
C GLY A 190 9.24 -9.87 15.71
N HIS A 191 8.35 -9.09 16.31
CA HIS A 191 6.98 -9.56 16.54
C HIS A 191 6.22 -9.84 15.23
N ALA A 192 6.39 -8.99 14.22
CA ALA A 192 5.73 -9.20 12.93
C ALA A 192 6.28 -10.45 12.23
N TYR A 193 7.60 -10.66 12.31
CA TYR A 193 8.26 -11.86 11.81
C TYR A 193 7.67 -13.13 12.45
N ASP A 194 7.56 -13.17 13.78
CA ASP A 194 7.05 -14.32 14.52
C ASP A 194 5.59 -14.64 14.16
N ILE A 195 4.74 -13.60 14.06
CA ILE A 195 3.33 -13.76 13.70
C ILE A 195 3.21 -14.35 12.29
N ILE A 196 3.96 -13.82 11.32
CA ILE A 196 3.85 -14.26 9.91
C ILE A 196 4.44 -15.66 9.73
N THR A 197 5.55 -15.96 10.40
CA THR A 197 6.19 -17.28 10.34
C THR A 197 5.28 -18.37 10.93
N SER A 198 4.58 -18.06 12.03
CA SER A 198 3.62 -18.98 12.67
C SER A 198 2.23 -19.01 12.02
N SER A 199 1.92 -18.08 11.11
CA SER A 199 0.65 -18.05 10.39
C SER A 199 0.61 -19.13 9.32
N THR A 200 -0.54 -19.79 9.17
CA THR A 200 -0.76 -20.77 8.09
C THR A 200 -0.97 -20.08 6.75
N ASP A 201 -0.68 -20.80 5.67
CA ASP A 201 -0.84 -20.28 4.31
C ASP A 201 -2.31 -20.00 3.96
N LYS A 202 -3.24 -20.75 4.53
CA LYS A 202 -4.69 -20.48 4.43
C LYS A 202 -5.07 -19.12 5.03
N VAL A 203 -4.47 -18.74 6.16
CA VAL A 203 -4.76 -17.45 6.81
C VAL A 203 -4.17 -16.30 6.01
N LEU A 204 -2.91 -16.41 5.56
CA LEU A 204 -2.29 -15.39 4.71
C LEU A 204 -2.97 -15.30 3.33
N GLY A 205 -3.41 -16.46 2.81
CA GLY A 205 -4.21 -16.65 1.60
C GLY A 205 -5.52 -15.88 1.54
N ALA A 206 -6.08 -15.52 2.70
CA ALA A 206 -7.34 -14.79 2.79
C ALA A 206 -7.22 -13.28 2.56
N PHE A 207 -5.99 -12.75 2.48
CA PHE A 207 -5.71 -11.33 2.30
C PHE A 207 -5.05 -11.06 0.96
N ASP A 208 -5.43 -9.98 0.28
CA ASP A 208 -4.80 -9.53 -0.98
C ASP A 208 -3.37 -8.97 -0.77
N GLY A 209 -2.98 -8.73 0.48
CA GLY A 209 -1.63 -8.31 0.84
C GLY A 209 -1.46 -7.98 2.32
N ILE A 210 -0.20 -7.71 2.70
CA ILE A 210 0.20 -7.25 4.03
C ILE A 210 0.69 -5.81 3.96
N VAL A 211 0.26 -4.96 4.89
CA VAL A 211 0.71 -3.57 5.02
C VAL A 211 1.51 -3.37 6.30
N ALA A 212 2.72 -2.82 6.19
CA ALA A 212 3.49 -2.31 7.32
C ALA A 212 3.14 -0.83 7.57
N VAL A 213 2.76 -0.47 8.79
CA VAL A 213 2.70 0.92 9.26
C VAL A 213 3.87 1.13 10.22
N GLY A 214 4.97 1.63 9.67
CA GLY A 214 6.27 1.58 10.33
C GLY A 214 7.38 2.16 9.46
N GLY A 215 8.61 1.87 9.85
CA GLY A 215 9.77 2.11 8.99
C GLY A 215 10.21 0.85 8.24
N ASP A 216 11.30 0.97 7.51
CA ASP A 216 11.90 -0.11 6.70
C ASP A 216 12.21 -1.38 7.53
N GLY A 217 12.47 -1.24 8.84
CA GLY A 217 12.67 -2.38 9.74
C GLY A 217 11.44 -3.27 9.89
N LEU A 218 10.25 -2.69 10.05
CA LEU A 218 8.99 -3.45 10.15
C LEU A 218 8.68 -4.15 8.82
N PHE A 219 8.88 -3.43 7.71
CA PHE A 219 8.78 -4.03 6.38
C PHE A 219 9.70 -5.25 6.23
N ASN A 220 10.95 -5.13 6.69
CA ASN A 220 11.92 -6.21 6.63
C ASN A 220 11.56 -7.42 7.51
N GLU A 221 10.98 -7.20 8.70
CA GLU A 221 10.44 -8.28 9.54
C GLU A 221 9.35 -9.06 8.82
N ILE A 222 8.42 -8.34 8.17
CA ILE A 222 7.33 -8.94 7.39
C ILE A 222 7.86 -9.73 6.21
N LEU A 223 8.76 -9.14 5.42
CA LEU A 223 9.38 -9.77 4.25
C LEU A 223 10.09 -11.06 4.64
N ASN A 224 10.93 -11.02 5.67
CA ASN A 224 11.66 -12.20 6.12
C ASN A 224 10.71 -13.26 6.70
N GLY A 225 9.67 -12.87 7.45
CA GLY A 225 8.70 -13.81 7.99
C GLY A 225 7.93 -14.56 6.90
N LEU A 226 7.63 -13.88 5.78
CA LEU A 226 7.02 -14.50 4.61
C LEU A 226 7.98 -15.48 3.93
N LEU A 227 9.19 -15.03 3.60
CA LEU A 227 10.08 -15.77 2.72
C LEU A 227 10.84 -16.89 3.44
N SER A 228 11.15 -16.77 4.72
CA SER A 228 11.92 -17.76 5.48
C SER A 228 11.28 -19.16 5.49
N SER A 229 9.95 -19.26 5.48
CA SER A 229 9.24 -20.54 5.46
C SER A 229 8.68 -20.93 4.09
N ARG A 230 8.63 -20.00 3.12
CA ARG A 230 7.86 -20.16 1.86
C ARG A 230 8.65 -20.01 0.59
N HIS A 231 9.84 -19.41 0.64
CA HIS A 231 10.72 -19.31 -0.51
C HIS A 231 11.73 -20.45 -0.50
N LYS A 232 11.64 -21.31 -1.52
CA LYS A 232 12.55 -22.43 -1.72
C LYS A 232 13.53 -22.07 -2.83
N ALA A 233 14.70 -21.55 -2.45
CA ALA A 233 15.80 -21.30 -3.37
C ALA A 233 17.06 -22.05 -2.94
N PRO A 234 17.86 -22.56 -3.90
CA PRO A 234 19.15 -23.15 -3.57
C PRO A 234 20.07 -22.10 -2.96
N TYR A 235 20.90 -22.53 -2.00
CA TYR A 235 21.93 -21.66 -1.45
C TYR A 235 23.03 -21.38 -2.49
N PRO A 236 23.68 -20.21 -2.42
CA PRO A 236 24.88 -19.95 -3.22
C PRO A 236 25.97 -20.98 -2.86
N PRO A 237 27.01 -21.15 -3.68
CA PRO A 237 28.15 -21.99 -3.33
C PRO A 237 28.78 -21.52 -2.01
N ALA A 238 29.16 -22.47 -1.15
CA ALA A 238 29.91 -22.14 0.06
C ALA A 238 31.30 -21.58 -0.31
N PRO A 239 31.83 -20.57 0.41
CA PRO A 239 33.16 -20.04 0.11
C PRO A 239 34.24 -21.11 0.31
N ILE A 240 35.16 -21.20 -0.66
CA ILE A 240 36.20 -22.23 -0.77
C ILE A 240 37.12 -22.25 0.47
N GLU A 241 37.34 -21.10 1.10
CA GLU A 241 38.22 -20.93 2.27
C GLU A 241 37.74 -21.66 3.55
N PHE A 242 36.47 -22.11 3.60
CA PHE A 242 35.90 -22.77 4.78
C PHE A 242 35.91 -24.31 4.72
N GLY A 243 36.55 -24.91 3.70
CA GLY A 243 36.82 -26.35 3.67
C GLY A 243 35.60 -27.26 3.49
N TYR A 244 34.50 -26.77 2.91
CA TYR A 244 33.35 -27.59 2.49
C TYR A 244 33.72 -28.45 1.27
N THR A 245 34.61 -29.41 1.46
CA THR A 245 35.01 -30.38 0.44
C THR A 245 34.17 -31.64 0.61
N GLY A 246 32.95 -31.58 0.08
CA GLY A 246 32.06 -32.73 -0.01
C GLY A 246 30.87 -32.35 -0.84
N SER A 247 30.66 -33.02 -1.98
CA SER A 247 29.46 -32.91 -2.78
C SER A 247 28.24 -33.05 -1.88
N LEU A 248 27.46 -31.98 -1.73
CA LEU A 248 26.11 -32.10 -1.21
C LEU A 248 25.31 -32.84 -2.28
N ASP A 249 25.22 -34.16 -2.14
CA ASP A 249 24.35 -34.99 -2.98
C ASP A 249 22.91 -34.45 -2.88
N GLN A 250 22.22 -34.42 -4.02
CA GLN A 250 20.86 -33.87 -4.18
C GLN A 250 19.84 -34.45 -3.16
N ASP A 251 20.11 -35.64 -2.61
CA ASP A 251 19.28 -36.29 -1.61
C ASP A 251 19.37 -35.67 -0.19
N GLN A 252 20.45 -34.95 0.15
CA GLN A 252 20.55 -34.25 1.45
C GLN A 252 19.89 -32.87 1.45
N GLN A 253 19.77 -32.22 0.29
CA GLN A 253 19.02 -30.96 0.14
C GLN A 253 17.54 -31.14 0.48
N HIS A 254 16.96 -32.32 0.17
CA HIS A 254 15.58 -32.65 0.54
C HIS A 254 15.38 -32.85 2.05
N ARG A 255 16.39 -33.35 2.79
CA ARG A 255 16.30 -33.49 4.26
C ARG A 255 16.45 -32.17 5.00
N ILE A 256 17.30 -31.26 4.52
CA ILE A 256 17.50 -29.94 5.13
C ILE A 256 16.25 -29.06 4.95
N ASN A 257 15.57 -29.18 3.81
CA ASN A 257 14.29 -28.50 3.55
C ASN A 257 13.11 -28.99 4.44
N SER A 258 13.28 -30.09 5.18
CA SER A 258 12.24 -30.70 6.03
C SER A 258 12.43 -30.43 7.53
N PHE A 259 13.55 -29.83 7.94
CA PHE A 259 13.83 -29.49 9.35
C PHE A 259 13.58 -28.00 9.60
N ASN A 260 12.34 -27.56 9.35
CA ASN A 260 11.85 -26.26 9.82
C ASN A 260 10.79 -26.50 10.89
N ASP A 261 11.23 -27.07 12.02
CA ASP A 261 10.51 -26.98 13.29
C ASP A 261 11.43 -27.43 14.42
N ARG A 262 11.63 -26.53 15.40
CA ARG A 262 12.42 -26.67 16.64
C ARG A 262 13.94 -26.53 16.49
N ALA A 263 14.40 -25.28 16.52
CA ALA A 263 15.68 -24.96 17.14
C ALA A 263 15.42 -24.41 18.55
N SER A 264 15.89 -25.17 19.53
CA SER A 264 15.90 -24.87 20.95
C SER A 264 16.75 -23.64 21.28
N ASN A 265 16.30 -22.90 22.30
CA ASN A 265 17.03 -21.85 22.98
C ASN A 265 18.46 -22.28 23.31
N GLU A 266 19.46 -21.64 22.73
CA GLU A 266 20.77 -21.46 23.35
C GLU A 266 21.32 -20.09 22.95
N ASN A 267 21.51 -19.26 23.99
CA ASN A 267 22.12 -17.94 23.92
C ASN A 267 23.59 -18.09 23.53
N ASP A 268 24.03 -17.41 22.48
CA ASP A 268 25.34 -16.75 22.42
C ASP A 268 25.50 -15.95 21.13
N ALA A 269 25.45 -14.61 21.25
CA ALA A 269 26.32 -13.63 20.59
C ALA A 269 25.71 -12.22 20.64
N HIS A 270 26.06 -11.49 21.71
CA HIS A 270 26.20 -10.02 21.83
C HIS A 270 25.34 -9.11 20.93
N GLU A 271 24.20 -8.66 21.46
CA GLU A 271 23.54 -7.40 21.08
C GLU A 271 24.22 -6.19 21.77
N PRO A 272 24.21 -4.98 21.17
CA PRO A 272 24.47 -3.76 21.91
C PRO A 272 23.20 -3.38 22.71
N LEU A 273 23.36 -3.41 24.03
CA LEU A 273 22.38 -3.18 25.07
C LEU A 273 21.73 -1.78 24.99
N ILE A 274 20.40 -1.72 25.08
CA ILE A 274 19.70 -0.65 25.83
C ILE A 274 18.62 -1.32 26.69
N SER A 275 18.90 -1.42 27.99
CA SER A 275 17.96 -1.86 29.03
C SER A 275 17.10 -0.69 29.49
N THR A 276 15.78 -0.88 29.55
CA THR A 276 14.93 -0.14 30.49
C THR A 276 14.01 -1.11 31.21
N SER A 277 14.01 -0.96 32.53
CA SER A 277 13.45 -1.79 33.61
C SER A 277 12.01 -2.27 33.46
N GLU A 278 11.80 -3.51 33.90
CA GLU A 278 10.53 -4.17 34.16
C GLU A 278 9.75 -3.51 35.31
N SER A 279 8.41 -3.56 35.21
CA SER A 279 7.54 -3.68 36.38
C SER A 279 6.47 -4.73 36.08
N ASN A 280 6.43 -5.74 36.95
CA ASN A 280 5.52 -6.88 37.00
C ASN A 280 4.03 -6.55 36.89
N GLY A 281 3.26 -7.51 36.34
CA GLY A 281 1.87 -7.70 36.77
C GLY A 281 0.91 -8.41 35.80
N GLY A 282 0.98 -9.74 35.77
CA GLY A 282 -0.21 -10.62 35.79
C GLY A 282 -1.07 -10.82 34.54
N GLY A 283 -1.24 -12.10 34.16
CA GLY A 283 -2.49 -12.60 33.57
C GLY A 283 -2.41 -13.21 32.18
N ILE A 284 -1.88 -14.44 32.07
CA ILE A 284 -2.18 -15.32 30.94
C ILE A 284 -3.30 -16.25 31.38
N SER A 285 -4.51 -16.04 30.87
CA SER A 285 -5.51 -17.09 30.72
C SER A 285 -6.53 -16.73 29.64
N ASN A 286 -6.92 -17.76 28.88
CA ASN A 286 -8.07 -17.80 27.96
C ASN A 286 -7.82 -17.44 26.49
N ILE A 287 -7.07 -18.29 25.80
CA ILE A 287 -7.36 -18.61 24.38
C ILE A 287 -7.49 -20.13 24.26
N LYS A 288 -8.65 -20.63 24.70
CA LYS A 288 -9.18 -21.94 24.34
C LYS A 288 -10.70 -21.82 24.33
N HIS A 289 -11.26 -21.50 23.18
CA HIS A 289 -12.40 -22.20 22.60
C HIS A 289 -12.82 -21.53 21.29
N GLN A 290 -13.31 -22.36 20.39
CA GLN A 290 -13.97 -22.05 19.11
C GLN A 290 -13.04 -21.76 17.93
N LEU A 291 -12.68 -22.83 17.23
CA LEU A 291 -12.96 -22.95 15.80
C LEU A 291 -13.11 -24.43 15.46
N GLU A 292 -14.14 -24.69 14.68
CA GLU A 292 -14.73 -25.98 14.36
C GLU A 292 -13.78 -26.87 13.55
N GLN A 293 -13.91 -28.17 13.78
CA GLN A 293 -13.29 -29.21 12.95
C GLN A 293 -13.82 -29.10 11.52
N CYS A 294 -12.92 -28.89 10.56
CA CYS A 294 -13.19 -29.12 9.15
C CYS A 294 -12.04 -29.92 8.52
N ASN A 295 -12.44 -30.79 7.60
CA ASN A 295 -11.73 -31.94 7.05
C ASN A 295 -10.35 -31.63 6.43
N ALA A 296 -9.55 -32.70 6.30
CA ALA A 296 -8.27 -32.74 5.58
C ALA A 296 -8.46 -32.53 4.07
N ASP A 297 -8.77 -31.30 3.67
CA ASP A 297 -8.44 -30.77 2.35
C ASP A 297 -7.08 -30.09 2.49
N GLN A 298 -6.13 -30.42 1.61
CA GLN A 298 -4.78 -29.89 1.66
C GLN A 298 -4.82 -28.36 1.74
N ASP A 299 -4.25 -27.79 2.80
CA ASP A 299 -4.16 -26.34 2.94
C ASP A 299 -3.39 -25.77 1.72
N PRO A 300 -3.93 -24.73 1.05
CA PRO A 300 -3.27 -24.16 -0.12
C PRO A 300 -1.89 -23.62 0.28
N VAL A 301 -0.84 -24.11 -0.37
CA VAL A 301 0.55 -23.72 -0.07
C VAL A 301 0.88 -22.38 -0.71
N LEU A 302 1.25 -21.39 0.10
CA LEU A 302 1.70 -20.08 -0.33
C LEU A 302 3.19 -20.19 -0.71
N SER A 303 3.48 -20.15 -2.02
CA SER A 303 4.86 -20.16 -2.52
C SER A 303 5.25 -18.81 -3.14
N PHE A 304 6.55 -18.54 -3.15
CA PHE A 304 7.13 -17.31 -3.73
C PHE A 304 8.24 -17.66 -4.74
N PRO A 305 8.34 -16.94 -5.88
CA PRO A 305 7.59 -15.73 -6.24
C PRO A 305 6.13 -15.99 -6.62
N ASN A 306 5.24 -15.03 -6.35
CA ASN A 306 3.87 -15.04 -6.85
C ASN A 306 3.42 -13.62 -7.25
N ASP A 307 2.45 -13.53 -8.17
CA ASP A 307 2.00 -12.25 -8.75
C ASP A 307 0.81 -11.62 -8.00
N TRP A 308 0.28 -12.34 -7.02
CA TRP A 308 -0.99 -11.99 -6.37
C TRP A 308 -0.77 -11.34 -5.00
N PHE A 309 0.19 -11.81 -4.21
CA PHE A 309 0.44 -11.36 -2.84
C PHE A 309 1.31 -10.10 -2.82
N ARG A 310 0.88 -9.09 -2.05
CA ARG A 310 1.50 -7.76 -2.09
C ARG A 310 1.97 -7.29 -0.73
N LEU A 311 3.01 -6.46 -0.75
CA LEU A 311 3.50 -5.75 0.42
C LEU A 311 3.24 -4.26 0.26
N GLY A 312 2.58 -3.66 1.24
CA GLY A 312 2.40 -2.22 1.37
C GLY A 312 3.23 -1.65 2.52
N LEU A 313 3.62 -0.38 2.42
CA LEU A 313 4.33 0.33 3.47
C LEU A 313 3.76 1.74 3.62
N ILE A 314 3.32 2.08 4.84
CA ILE A 314 2.89 3.41 5.25
C ILE A 314 4.00 4.01 6.12
N PRO A 315 4.66 5.09 5.66
CA PRO A 315 5.86 5.64 6.31
C PRO A 315 5.54 6.12 7.71
N SER A 316 6.27 5.58 8.67
CA SER A 316 6.26 6.05 10.05
C SER A 316 7.65 5.94 10.69
N GLY A 317 8.70 5.67 9.92
CA GLY A 317 10.07 5.54 10.39
C GLY A 317 10.86 6.85 10.33
N SER A 318 12.13 6.76 10.71
CA SER A 318 13.09 7.87 10.58
C SER A 318 13.77 7.91 9.21
N THR A 319 13.85 6.77 8.52
CA THR A 319 14.58 6.57 7.26
C THR A 319 13.62 6.43 6.07
N ASP A 320 12.63 5.54 6.18
CA ASP A 320 11.59 5.30 5.15
C ASP A 320 12.15 5.30 3.72
N ALA A 321 13.32 4.68 3.54
CA ALA A 321 14.03 4.69 2.25
C ALA A 321 13.18 4.00 1.18
N ILE A 322 12.45 2.97 1.58
CA ILE A 322 11.55 2.21 0.70
C ILE A 322 10.44 3.13 0.18
N VAL A 323 9.76 3.84 1.07
CA VAL A 323 8.66 4.75 0.70
C VAL A 323 9.17 5.87 -0.18
N ILE A 324 10.30 6.50 0.17
CA ILE A 324 10.85 7.59 -0.64
C ILE A 324 11.23 7.09 -2.04
N SER A 325 11.74 5.87 -2.16
CA SER A 325 12.13 5.28 -3.46
C SER A 325 10.92 4.93 -4.33
N THR A 326 9.79 4.55 -3.73
CA THR A 326 8.59 4.12 -4.47
C THR A 326 7.59 5.25 -4.72
N THR A 327 7.39 6.15 -3.76
CA THR A 327 6.37 7.21 -3.82
C THR A 327 6.96 8.59 -4.07
N GLY A 328 8.27 8.78 -3.82
CA GLY A 328 8.96 10.07 -3.89
C GLY A 328 8.72 11.00 -2.69
N VAL A 329 7.81 10.64 -1.75
CA VAL A 329 7.42 11.51 -0.64
C VAL A 329 7.18 10.72 0.65
N ARG A 330 7.65 11.24 1.80
CA ARG A 330 7.35 10.66 3.12
C ARG A 330 5.99 11.15 3.62
N ASP A 331 4.92 10.71 2.96
CA ASP A 331 3.55 11.06 3.31
C ASP A 331 2.69 9.79 3.50
N PRO A 332 2.10 9.58 4.71
CA PRO A 332 1.27 8.42 4.97
C PRO A 332 -0.02 8.39 4.12
N ILE A 333 -0.59 9.56 3.80
CA ILE A 333 -1.81 9.64 2.98
C ILE A 333 -1.53 9.17 1.56
N THR A 334 -0.47 9.68 0.93
CA THR A 334 0.00 9.24 -0.39
C THR A 334 0.19 7.72 -0.44
N SER A 335 0.86 7.16 0.56
CA SER A 335 1.14 5.72 0.61
C SER A 335 -0.14 4.90 0.76
N ALA A 336 -1.08 5.35 1.61
CA ALA A 336 -2.38 4.70 1.77
C ALA A 336 -3.21 4.73 0.48
N LEU A 337 -3.26 5.86 -0.22
CA LEU A 337 -3.98 5.99 -1.49
C LEU A 337 -3.40 5.06 -2.56
N GLN A 338 -2.07 4.99 -2.70
CA GLN A 338 -1.42 4.07 -3.64
C GLN A 338 -1.74 2.61 -3.33
N ILE A 339 -1.77 2.23 -2.05
CA ILE A 339 -2.17 0.87 -1.63
C ILE A 339 -3.64 0.61 -2.01
N ILE A 340 -4.55 1.51 -1.66
CA ILE A 340 -6.00 1.40 -1.94
C ILE A 340 -6.28 1.27 -3.44
N LEU A 341 -5.56 2.02 -4.26
CA LEU A 341 -5.73 2.02 -5.70
C LEU A 341 -5.00 0.87 -6.38
N GLY A 342 -4.26 0.06 -5.60
CA GLY A 342 -3.60 -1.12 -6.11
C GLY A 342 -2.38 -0.81 -6.97
N TYR A 343 -1.73 0.34 -6.79
CA TYR A 343 -0.46 0.64 -7.46
C TYR A 343 0.57 -0.45 -7.15
N LYS A 344 1.25 -0.94 -8.19
CA LYS A 344 2.25 -2.01 -8.07
C LYS A 344 3.58 -1.52 -8.61
N ALA A 345 4.64 -1.86 -7.89
CA ALA A 345 6.00 -1.81 -8.38
C ALA A 345 6.65 -3.18 -8.14
N PRO A 346 7.44 -3.71 -9.10
CA PRO A 346 8.23 -4.90 -8.84
C PRO A 346 9.25 -4.63 -7.73
N LEU A 347 9.58 -5.67 -6.97
CA LEU A 347 10.55 -5.59 -5.89
C LEU A 347 11.63 -6.65 -6.08
N ASP A 348 12.87 -6.20 -6.22
CA ASP A 348 14.02 -7.09 -6.28
C ASP A 348 14.40 -7.55 -4.88
N ILE A 349 14.55 -8.86 -4.69
CA ILE A 349 14.87 -9.47 -3.40
C ILE A 349 16.13 -10.32 -3.55
N ALA A 350 17.13 -10.04 -2.73
CA ALA A 350 18.36 -10.80 -2.64
C ALA A 350 18.30 -11.77 -1.45
N GLN A 351 18.65 -13.03 -1.69
CA GLN A 351 18.91 -13.99 -0.63
C GLN A 351 20.34 -13.77 -0.10
N VAL A 352 20.45 -13.54 1.20
CA VAL A 352 21.71 -13.32 1.92
C VAL A 352 21.96 -14.53 2.80
N VAL A 353 22.97 -15.31 2.44
CA VAL A 353 23.33 -16.55 3.12
C VAL A 353 24.62 -16.34 3.91
N ARG A 354 24.54 -16.47 5.23
CA ARG A 354 25.68 -16.45 6.13
C ARG A 354 26.09 -17.89 6.45
N TRP A 355 27.24 -18.28 5.91
CA TRP A 355 27.92 -19.53 6.25
C TRP A 355 28.54 -19.41 7.65
N LYS A 356 28.36 -20.42 8.49
CA LYS A 356 29.06 -20.49 9.79
C LYS A 356 30.50 -20.94 9.56
N THR A 357 31.43 -20.36 10.32
CA THR A 357 32.88 -20.58 10.19
C THR A 357 33.39 -21.88 10.81
N ARG A 358 32.55 -22.64 11.55
CA ARG A 358 32.98 -23.82 12.32
C ARG A 358 32.43 -25.12 11.71
N LEU A 359 33.31 -26.10 11.52
CA LEU A 359 32.97 -27.48 11.15
C LEU A 359 32.52 -28.29 12.38
N SER A 360 31.41 -27.90 13.02
CA SER A 360 30.67 -28.80 13.91
C SER A 360 29.42 -29.30 13.18
N SER A 361 29.07 -30.57 13.42
CA SER A 361 28.11 -31.35 12.63
C SER A 361 26.75 -30.67 12.42
N VAL A 362 26.34 -30.57 11.15
CA VAL A 362 24.97 -30.28 10.65
C VAL A 362 24.44 -28.88 11.03
N ASP A 363 25.27 -27.85 10.89
CA ASP A 363 24.81 -26.46 11.01
C ASP A 363 24.28 -25.94 9.66
N VAL A 364 22.96 -25.73 9.56
CA VAL A 364 22.30 -25.11 8.40
C VAL A 364 22.75 -23.63 8.27
N PRO A 365 23.06 -23.13 7.06
CA PRO A 365 23.46 -21.74 6.89
C PRO A 365 22.31 -20.79 7.27
N PHE A 366 22.66 -19.62 7.81
CA PHE A 366 21.65 -18.63 8.21
C PHE A 366 21.22 -17.80 7.00
N VAL A 367 19.93 -17.81 6.69
CA VAL A 367 19.36 -17.14 5.51
C VAL A 367 18.54 -15.94 5.93
N ARG A 368 18.74 -14.81 5.25
CA ARG A 368 17.87 -13.63 5.28
C ARG A 368 17.58 -13.15 3.87
N TYR A 369 16.54 -12.36 3.76
CA TYR A 369 16.16 -11.69 2.53
C TYR A 369 16.32 -10.19 2.70
N ALA A 370 16.94 -9.56 1.70
CA ALA A 370 17.14 -8.13 1.63
C ALA A 370 16.45 -7.61 0.37
N ALA A 371 15.61 -6.59 0.53
CA ALA A 371 14.99 -5.93 -0.60
C ALA A 371 15.94 -4.86 -1.17
N SER A 372 16.01 -4.79 -2.50
CA SER A 372 16.70 -3.74 -3.23
C SER A 372 15.70 -2.80 -3.89
N PHE A 373 15.97 -1.50 -3.80
CA PHE A 373 15.11 -0.46 -4.33
C PHE A 373 15.93 0.37 -5.33
N VAL A 374 16.05 -0.14 -6.55
CA VAL A 374 16.60 0.62 -7.67
C VAL A 374 15.49 1.52 -8.20
N GLY A 375 15.66 2.84 -8.08
CA GLY A 375 14.72 3.78 -8.69
C GLY A 375 14.77 3.67 -10.21
N SER A 376 13.63 3.41 -10.85
CA SER A 376 13.47 3.42 -12.32
C SER A 376 13.60 4.82 -12.94
N ALA A 377 14.50 5.66 -12.45
CA ALA A 377 14.81 6.97 -12.99
C ALA A 377 16.33 7.16 -13.03
N SER A 378 16.88 7.03 -14.26
CA SER A 378 18.26 7.32 -14.69
C SER A 378 19.25 6.13 -14.69
N PRO A 379 20.07 5.96 -15.77
CA PRO A 379 20.89 4.76 -16.00
C PRO A 379 22.21 4.73 -15.19
N ILE A 380 22.31 5.52 -14.13
CA ILE A 380 23.48 5.56 -13.26
C ILE A 380 22.98 5.67 -11.82
N LEU A 381 22.73 4.54 -11.14
CA LEU A 381 22.58 4.59 -9.69
C LEU A 381 22.90 3.27 -8.98
N HIS A 382 23.64 3.43 -7.89
CA HIS A 382 24.13 2.43 -6.95
C HIS A 382 23.01 1.54 -6.38
N PHE A 383 23.28 0.23 -6.28
CA PHE A 383 22.50 -0.71 -5.50
C PHE A 383 22.50 -0.32 -4.01
N ILE A 384 21.36 0.11 -3.48
CA ILE A 384 21.15 0.17 -2.03
C ILE A 384 20.49 -1.16 -1.64
N LEU A 385 21.29 -2.08 -1.09
CA LEU A 385 20.80 -3.26 -0.38
C LEU A 385 20.36 -2.83 1.02
N TYR A 386 19.06 -2.94 1.33
CA TYR A 386 18.58 -2.66 2.69
C TYR A 386 18.76 -3.90 3.56
N LEU A 387 19.89 -3.99 4.24
CA LEU A 387 20.11 -4.93 5.34
C LEU A 387 19.59 -4.26 6.61
N GLY A 388 18.48 -4.75 7.17
CA GLY A 388 17.77 -4.18 8.34
C GLY A 388 18.54 -4.15 9.67
N VAL A 389 19.86 -3.94 9.65
CA VAL A 389 20.70 -3.74 10.85
C VAL A 389 20.62 -2.27 11.24
N LYS A 390 19.98 -1.95 12.38
CA LYS A 390 20.04 -0.61 12.99
C LYS A 390 21.52 -0.24 13.21
N GLY A 391 22.04 0.71 12.43
CA GLY A 391 23.38 1.28 12.64
C GLY A 391 24.34 1.29 11.45
N CYS A 392 23.99 0.74 10.28
CA CYS A 392 24.83 0.94 9.09
C CYS A 392 24.55 2.30 8.44
N PHE A 393 25.34 3.30 8.80
CA PHE A 393 25.66 4.40 7.89
C PHE A 393 26.46 3.81 6.72
N PHE A 394 25.95 3.90 5.50
CA PHE A 394 26.76 3.62 4.30
C PHE A 394 27.80 4.73 4.17
N HIS A 395 29.04 4.46 4.60
CA HIS A 395 30.18 5.26 4.15
C HIS A 395 30.46 4.85 2.71
N ARG A 396 30.50 5.86 1.83
CA ARG A 396 30.88 5.84 0.41
C ARG A 396 31.64 4.56 0.03
N PHE A 397 30.98 3.66 -0.70
CA PHE A 397 31.70 2.60 -1.41
C PHE A 397 32.57 3.28 -2.47
N GLN A 398 33.88 3.22 -2.24
CA GLN A 398 34.90 3.58 -3.21
C GLN A 398 34.79 2.63 -4.40
N GLU A 399 34.95 3.17 -5.60
CA GLU A 399 34.85 2.50 -6.90
C GLU A 399 35.52 1.13 -6.89
N PHE A 400 34.79 0.09 -7.29
CA PHE A 400 35.42 -1.10 -7.84
C PHE A 400 35.43 -0.94 -9.36
N ASP A 401 36.65 -0.77 -9.89
CA ASP A 401 36.91 -0.75 -11.31
C ASP A 401 36.30 -1.98 -11.98
N SER A 402 35.68 -1.71 -13.12
CA SER A 402 35.22 -2.70 -14.06
C SER A 402 36.43 -3.42 -14.66
N PHE A 403 36.65 -4.67 -14.26
CA PHE A 403 37.55 -5.54 -15.02
C PHE A 403 36.86 -5.95 -16.32
N SER A 404 37.23 -5.26 -17.39
CA SER A 404 37.17 -5.74 -18.76
C SER A 404 38.52 -6.39 -19.13
N GLY A 405 38.48 -7.48 -19.90
CA GLY A 405 39.64 -8.21 -20.45
C GLY A 405 39.88 -9.54 -19.73
N ILE A 406 39.88 -10.71 -20.38
CA ILE A 406 40.19 -11.08 -21.78
C ILE A 406 39.14 -12.05 -22.31
#